data_AF-A0A9P1M3A9-F1
#
_entry.id   AF-A0A9P1M3A9-F1
#
_cell.length_a   1.000
_cell.length_b   1.000
_cell.length_c   1.000
_cell.angle_alpha   90.00
_cell.angle_beta   90.00
_cell.angle_gamma   90.00
#
_symmetry.space_group_name_H-M   'P 1'
#
loop_
_entity.id
_entity.type
_entity.pdbx_description
1 polymer ?
#
loop_
_entity_poly.entity_id
_entity_poly.type
_entity_poly.pdbx_seq_one_letter_code
_entity_poly.pdbx_strand_id
1 'polypeptide(L)'
;MNTLNQSCLPVEVRTAVYRRALAHAYLDTCVSHGVRLGYSLDELQMAIAMDIEGYFVRQHGPETGMDMACTMLSDMVQPDILLAPPRLTVLGQKMMDELCQAQITTTSQTTLH
;
A
#
# COMPACT_ATOMS: atom_id res chain seq x y z
N MET A 1 5.36 -5.82 28.37
CA MET A 1 6.32 -6.08 27.28
C MET A 1 5.55 -6.85 26.21
N ASN A 2 5.09 -6.14 25.17
CA ASN A 2 4.23 -6.72 24.13
C ASN A 2 5.04 -7.69 23.26
N THR A 3 4.58 -8.93 23.21
CA THR A 3 5.04 -9.99 22.30
C THR A 3 4.98 -9.50 20.86
N LEU A 4 6.14 -9.18 20.30
CA LEU A 4 6.31 -8.96 18.87
C LEU A 4 5.83 -10.21 18.15
N ASN A 5 4.78 -10.07 17.35
CA ASN A 5 4.41 -10.99 16.29
C ASN A 5 5.60 -11.13 15.31
N GLN A 6 6.61 -11.90 15.69
CA GLN A 6 7.67 -12.31 14.79
C GLN A 6 7.08 -13.36 13.85
N SER A 7 6.49 -12.87 12.77
CA SER A 7 6.16 -13.70 11.62
C SER A 7 7.42 -14.44 11.15
N CYS A 8 7.26 -15.71 10.77
CA CYS A 8 8.36 -16.52 10.21
C CYS A 8 8.76 -16.09 8.79
N LEU A 9 8.05 -15.12 8.21
CA LEU A 9 8.29 -14.63 6.87
C LEU A 9 9.25 -13.43 6.90
N PRO A 10 10.24 -13.37 5.98
CA PRO A 10 11.09 -12.19 5.80
C PRO A 10 10.25 -10.93 5.58
N VAL A 11 10.76 -9.78 6.02
CA VAL A 11 10.05 -8.50 5.91
C VAL A 11 9.69 -8.19 4.46
N GLU A 12 10.56 -8.51 3.51
CA GLU A 12 10.36 -8.28 2.08
C GLU A 12 9.15 -9.05 1.54
N VAL A 13 8.97 -10.29 2.00
CA VAL A 13 7.83 -11.13 1.61
C VAL A 13 6.54 -10.59 2.22
N ARG A 14 6.58 -10.18 3.50
CA ARG A 14 5.42 -9.60 4.19
C ARG A 14 5.01 -8.28 3.52
N THR A 15 5.96 -7.39 3.26
CA THR A 15 5.73 -6.13 2.55
C THR A 15 5.11 -6.40 1.18
N ALA A 16 5.63 -7.36 0.40
CA ALA A 16 5.07 -7.70 -0.90
C ALA A 16 3.62 -8.23 -0.80
N VAL A 17 3.32 -9.06 0.19
CA VAL A 17 1.95 -9.56 0.44
C VAL A 17 1.01 -8.42 0.80
N TYR A 18 1.39 -7.54 1.72
CA TYR A 18 0.54 -6.41 2.11
C TYR A 18 0.37 -5.40 0.97
N ARG A 19 1.41 -5.13 0.18
CA ARG A 19 1.34 -4.29 -1.03
C ARG A 19 0.32 -4.86 -2.03
N ARG A 20 0.38 -6.17 -2.29
CA ARG A 20 -0.54 -6.88 -3.18
C ARG A 20 -1.97 -6.80 -2.67
N ALA A 21 -2.16 -7.03 -1.37
CA ALA A 21 -3.46 -7.00 -0.71
C ALA A 21 -4.07 -5.60 -0.73
N LEU A 22 -3.27 -4.56 -0.46
CA LEU A 22 -3.67 -3.15 -0.52
C LEU A 22 -4.15 -2.74 -1.91
N ALA A 23 -3.33 -3.02 -2.93
CA ALA A 23 -3.66 -2.67 -4.30
C ALA A 23 -4.98 -3.33 -4.76
N HIS A 24 -5.15 -4.62 -4.46
CA HIS A 24 -6.40 -5.34 -4.74
C HIS A 24 -7.59 -4.76 -3.97
N ALA A 25 -7.46 -4.61 -2.66
CA ALA A 25 -8.56 -4.11 -1.82
C ALA A 25 -9.01 -2.71 -2.24
N TYR A 26 -8.08 -1.85 -2.68
CA TYR A 26 -8.42 -0.52 -3.16
C TYR A 26 -9.15 -0.55 -4.51
N LEU A 27 -8.69 -1.35 -5.47
CA LEU A 27 -9.39 -1.52 -6.75
C LEU A 27 -10.82 -2.05 -6.54
N ASP A 28 -10.99 -3.06 -5.68
CA ASP A 28 -12.31 -3.61 -5.34
C ASP A 28 -13.19 -2.55 -4.67
N THR A 29 -12.62 -1.74 -3.77
CA THR A 29 -13.33 -0.62 -3.14
C THR A 29 -13.76 0.41 -4.17
N CYS A 30 -12.91 0.77 -5.13
CA CYS A 30 -13.28 1.73 -6.18
C CYS A 30 -14.40 1.19 -7.07
N VAL A 31 -14.32 -0.09 -7.46
CA VAL A 31 -15.39 -0.77 -8.21
C VAL A 31 -16.70 -0.76 -7.42
N SER A 32 -16.68 -1.05 -6.12
CA SER A 32 -17.89 -1.05 -5.28
C SER A 32 -18.53 0.34 -5.15
N HIS A 33 -17.73 1.40 -5.25
CA HIS A 33 -18.21 2.79 -5.24
C HIS A 33 -18.52 3.33 -6.65
N GLY A 34 -18.38 2.53 -7.70
CA GLY A 34 -18.61 2.95 -9.09
C GLY A 34 -17.52 3.89 -9.64
N VAL A 35 -16.37 3.97 -8.98
CA VAL A 35 -15.23 4.79 -9.40
C VAL A 35 -14.32 3.95 -10.30
N ARG A 36 -14.08 4.42 -11.52
CA ARG A 36 -13.14 3.78 -12.43
C ARG A 36 -11.74 4.33 -12.20
N LEU A 37 -10.90 3.56 -11.52
CA LEU A 37 -9.48 3.87 -11.40
C LEU A 37 -8.81 3.67 -12.76
N GLY A 38 -7.98 4.64 -13.17
CA GLY A 38 -7.16 4.54 -14.40
C GLY A 38 -5.90 3.69 -14.22
N TYR A 39 -5.67 3.12 -13.03
CA TYR A 39 -4.50 2.33 -12.71
C TYR A 39 -4.77 0.84 -12.91
N SER A 40 -3.82 0.16 -13.54
CA SER A 40 -3.67 -1.28 -13.41
C SER A 40 -3.17 -1.64 -12.01
N LEU A 41 -3.33 -2.91 -11.68
CA LEU A 41 -2.91 -3.47 -10.41
C LEU A 41 -1.40 -3.44 -10.20
N ASP A 42 -0.61 -3.52 -11.27
CA ASP A 42 0.85 -3.44 -11.19
C ASP A 42 1.32 -1.99 -11.03
N GLU A 43 0.68 -1.04 -11.71
CA GLU A 43 0.96 0.39 -11.52
C GLU A 43 0.64 0.83 -10.09
N LEU A 44 -0.47 0.32 -9.51
CA LEU A 44 -0.84 0.64 -8.13
C LEU A 44 0.12 0.01 -7.11
N GLN A 45 0.59 -1.22 -7.35
CA GLN A 45 1.65 -1.80 -6.52
C GLN A 45 2.94 -1.00 -6.62
N MET A 46 3.31 -0.55 -7.82
CA MET A 46 4.49 0.29 -8.02
C MET A 46 4.37 1.63 -7.29
N ALA A 47 3.19 2.25 -7.34
CA ALA A 47 2.86 3.46 -6.59
C ALA A 47 3.10 3.28 -5.08
N ILE A 48 2.54 2.22 -4.50
CA ILE A 48 2.71 1.90 -3.09
C ILE A 48 4.20 1.71 -2.75
N ALA A 49 4.94 0.99 -3.59
CA ALA A 49 6.37 0.75 -3.37
C ALA A 49 7.20 2.03 -3.44
N MET A 50 6.95 2.91 -4.40
CA MET A 50 7.73 4.13 -4.61
C MET A 50 7.45 5.22 -3.57
N ASP A 51 6.17 5.39 -3.24
CA ASP A 51 5.69 6.52 -2.47
C ASP A 51 5.56 6.18 -0.99
N ILE A 52 4.93 5.05 -0.64
CA ILE A 52 4.75 4.67 0.77
C ILE A 52 6.02 3.99 1.30
N GLU A 53 6.45 2.90 0.68
CA GLU A 53 7.61 2.15 1.18
C GLU A 53 8.91 2.95 0.98
N GLY A 54 9.06 3.54 -0.21
CA GLY A 54 10.18 4.40 -0.54
C GLY A 54 10.30 5.60 0.40
N TYR A 55 9.18 6.14 0.91
CA TYR A 55 9.23 7.22 1.91
C TYR A 55 9.94 6.76 3.19
N PHE A 56 9.54 5.62 3.76
CA PHE A 56 10.17 5.12 4.99
C PHE A 56 11.63 4.75 4.78
N VAL A 57 11.97 4.11 3.65
CA VAL A 57 13.35 3.75 3.31
C VAL A 57 14.23 4.99 3.17
N ARG A 58 13.74 6.06 2.52
CA ARG A 58 14.50 7.32 2.36
C ARG A 58 14.75 8.01 3.70
N GLN A 59 13.81 7.92 4.65
CA GLN A 59 13.92 8.61 5.95
C GLN A 59 14.69 7.82 7.01
N HIS A 60 14.61 6.49 6.98
CA HIS A 60 15.10 5.63 8.07
C HIS A 60 16.16 4.62 7.63
N GLY A 61 16.54 4.62 6.35
CA GLY A 61 17.44 3.64 5.76
C GLY A 61 16.73 2.34 5.36
N PRO A 62 17.42 1.44 4.65
CA PRO A 62 16.81 0.27 4.03
C PRO A 62 16.23 -0.74 5.03
N GLU A 63 16.95 -1.06 6.11
CA GLU A 63 16.51 -2.06 7.09
C GLU A 63 15.33 -1.54 7.93
N THR A 64 15.56 -0.50 8.73
CA THR A 64 14.52 0.10 9.59
C THR A 64 13.35 0.64 8.78
N GLY A 65 13.61 1.28 7.65
CA GLY A 65 12.57 1.82 6.79
C GLY A 65 11.67 0.75 6.19
N MET A 66 12.22 -0.42 5.83
CA MET A 66 11.41 -1.54 5.34
C MET A 66 10.53 -2.15 6.44
N ASP A 67 11.03 -2.28 7.67
CA ASP A 67 10.21 -2.73 8.81
C ASP A 67 9.07 -1.76 9.13
N MET A 68 9.34 -0.45 9.08
CA MET A 68 8.33 0.59 9.27
C MET A 68 7.31 0.59 8.14
N ALA A 69 7.76 0.45 6.89
CA ALA A 69 6.88 0.32 5.74
C ALA A 69 5.98 -0.92 5.86
N CYS A 70 6.55 -2.09 6.18
CA CYS A 70 5.79 -3.31 6.38
C CYS A 70 4.71 -3.14 7.47
N THR A 71 5.05 -2.48 8.58
CA THR A 71 4.12 -2.19 9.67
C THR A 71 2.98 -1.29 9.19
N MET A 72 3.31 -0.18 8.51
CA MET A 72 2.31 0.73 7.93
C MET A 72 1.37 0.02 6.96
N LEU A 73 1.91 -0.76 6.02
CA LEU A 73 1.09 -1.51 5.06
C LEU A 73 0.18 -2.52 5.77
N SER A 74 0.66 -3.15 6.85
CA SER A 74 -0.15 -4.07 7.65
C SER A 74 -1.32 -3.38 8.36
N ASP A 75 -1.14 -2.15 8.85
CA ASP A 75 -2.18 -1.36 9.51
C ASP A 75 -3.23 -0.81 8.52
N MET A 76 -2.89 -0.76 7.22
CA MET A 76 -3.78 -0.30 6.16
C MET A 76 -4.74 -1.40 5.66
N VAL A 77 -4.53 -2.66 6.02
CA VAL A 77 -5.38 -3.79 5.62
C VAL A 77 -6.00 -4.46 6.84
N GLN A 78 -7.22 -4.96 6.71
CA GLN A 78 -7.84 -5.77 7.75
C GLN A 78 -6.98 -7.01 8.04
N PRO A 79 -6.87 -7.45 9.31
CA PRO A 79 -5.93 -8.50 9.72
C PRO A 79 -6.32 -9.91 9.23
N ASP A 80 -7.46 -10.05 8.55
CA ASP A 80 -8.02 -11.30 8.05
C ASP A 80 -7.64 -11.61 6.59
N ILE A 81 -6.58 -11.00 6.04
CA ILE A 81 -6.16 -11.18 4.63
C ILE A 81 -5.93 -12.63 4.19
N LEU A 82 -5.65 -13.54 5.14
CA LEU A 82 -5.45 -14.96 4.85
C LEU A 82 -6.75 -15.78 4.93
N LEU A 83 -7.82 -15.18 5.44
CA LEU A 83 -9.10 -15.83 5.74
C LEU A 83 -10.26 -15.25 4.93
N ALA A 84 -10.11 -14.04 4.41
CA ALA A 84 -11.11 -13.32 3.64
C ALA A 84 -10.48 -12.51 2.51
N PRO A 85 -11.27 -12.09 1.49
CA PRO A 85 -10.81 -11.13 0.51
C PRO A 85 -10.23 -9.87 1.19
N PRO A 86 -9.08 -9.35 0.72
CA PRO A 86 -8.46 -8.17 1.30
C PRO A 86 -9.42 -6.99 1.38
N ARG A 87 -9.51 -6.37 2.55
CA ARG A 87 -10.29 -5.14 2.76
C ARG A 87 -9.41 -4.09 3.43
N LEU A 88 -9.62 -2.84 3.05
CA LEU A 88 -8.91 -1.73 3.65
C LEU A 88 -9.42 -1.42 5.05
N THR A 89 -8.53 -0.92 5.90
CA THR A 89 -8.92 -0.16 7.09
C THR A 89 -9.29 1.27 6.69
N VAL A 90 -9.81 2.06 7.62
CA VAL A 90 -10.07 3.49 7.40
C VAL A 90 -8.78 4.24 7.05
N LEU A 91 -7.67 3.88 7.70
CA LEU A 91 -6.35 4.40 7.37
C LEU A 91 -5.95 4.01 5.94
N GLY A 92 -6.16 2.74 5.57
CA GLY A 92 -5.85 2.24 4.24
C GLY A 92 -6.59 2.99 3.14
N GLN A 93 -7.90 3.23 3.30
CA GLN A 93 -8.67 4.04 2.35
C GLN A 93 -8.10 5.44 2.21
N LYS A 94 -7.92 6.16 3.33
CA LYS A 94 -7.41 7.53 3.30
C LYS A 94 -6.04 7.64 2.62
N MET A 95 -5.11 6.76 2.98
CA MET A 95 -3.76 6.78 2.40
C MET A 95 -3.76 6.45 0.90
N MET A 96 -4.59 5.50 0.47
CA MET A 96 -4.71 5.14 -0.94
C MET A 96 -5.39 6.24 -1.76
N ASP A 97 -6.40 6.91 -1.20
CA ASP A 97 -7.04 8.07 -1.83
C ASP A 97 -6.02 9.20 -2.04
N GLU A 98 -5.21 9.52 -1.03
CA GLU A 98 -4.15 10.54 -1.11
C GLU A 98 -3.07 10.15 -2.13
N LEU A 99 -2.63 8.89 -2.13
CA LEU A 99 -1.65 8.35 -3.08
C LEU A 99 -2.14 8.49 -4.54
N CYS A 100 -3.36 8.07 -4.81
CA CYS A 100 -3.93 8.13 -6.16
C CYS A 100 -4.19 9.58 -6.62
N GLN A 101 -4.59 10.49 -5.72
CA GLN A 101 -4.74 11.92 -6.05
C GLN A 101 -3.40 12.59 -6.38
N ALA A 102 -2.36 12.26 -5.62
CA ALA A 102 -1.02 12.79 -5.85
C ALA A 102 -0.50 12.38 -7.24
N GLN A 103 -0.68 11.12 -7.63
CA GLN A 103 -0.22 10.65 -8.93
C GLN A 103 -1.02 11.22 -10.11
N ILE A 104 -2.34 11.42 -9.99
CA ILE A 104 -3.11 12.13 -11.03
C ILE A 104 -2.53 13.53 -11.28
N THR A 105 -2.11 14.22 -10.21
CA THR A 105 -1.49 15.54 -10.29
C THR A 105 -0.11 15.47 -10.96
N THR A 106 0.73 14.51 -10.57
CA THR A 106 2.08 14.33 -11.14
C THR A 106 2.06 13.92 -12.61
N THR A 107 1.17 13.00 -13.01
CA THR A 107 1.01 12.60 -14.42
C THR A 107 0.51 13.77 -15.27
N SER A 108 -0.45 14.56 -14.77
CA SER A 108 -0.94 15.76 -15.48
C SER A 108 0.15 16.80 -15.74
N GLN A 109 1.13 16.92 -14.84
CA GLN A 109 2.28 17.82 -15.01
C GLN A 109 3.35 17.27 -15.97
N THR A 110 3.40 15.95 -16.17
CA THR A 110 4.45 15.31 -16.98
C THR A 110 4.05 15.18 -18.46
N THR A 111 2.76 15.22 -18.80
CA THR A 111 2.25 15.20 -20.19
C THR A 111 2.27 16.55 -20.92
N LEU A 112 2.91 17.58 -20.36
CA LEU A 112 3.17 18.84 -21.05
C LEU A 112 4.61 18.87 -21.57
N HIS A 113 4.92 18.05 -22.58
CA HIS A 113 6.15 18.19 -23.37
C HIS A 113 5.99 17.61 -24.77
#